data_AF-A0AAP8T249-F1
#
_entry.id   AF-A0AAP8T249-F1
#
_cell.length_a   1.000
_cell.length_b   1.000
_cell.length_c   1.000
_cell.angle_alpha   90.00
_cell.angle_beta   90.00
_cell.angle_gamma   90.00
#
_symmetry.space_group_name_H-M   'P 1'
#
loop_
_entity.id
_entity.type
_entity.pdbx_description
1 polymer ?
#
loop_
_entity_poly.entity_id
_entity_poly.type
_entity_poly.pdbx_seq_one_letter_code
_entity_poly.pdbx_strand_id
1 'polypeptide(L)'
;LNPTGSFKDRGMVMAVAKAKEEGSTAIICASTGNTSAAAAAYAARAGMKCIVIIPNGKIAYGKLAQAVMYGAHIISIDGNFDHALQM
;
A
#
# COMPACT_ATOMS: atom_id res chain seq x y z
N LEU A 1 10.57 -15.30 9.87
CA LEU A 1 10.37 -14.48 8.64
C LEU A 1 8.99 -13.83 8.70
N ASN A 2 8.81 -12.63 8.14
CA ASN A 2 7.51 -11.93 8.14
C ASN A 2 6.66 -12.28 6.89
N PRO A 3 5.31 -12.15 6.93
CA PRO A 3 4.40 -12.59 5.88
C PRO A 3 4.68 -12.05 4.46
N THR A 4 4.97 -10.75 4.31
CA THR A 4 5.27 -10.16 2.98
C THR A 4 6.76 -10.00 2.74
N GLY A 5 7.60 -10.60 3.59
CA GLY A 5 9.06 -10.59 3.44
C GLY A 5 9.77 -9.34 3.95
N SER A 6 9.11 -8.46 4.72
CA SER A 6 9.75 -7.25 5.26
C SER A 6 9.32 -6.93 6.70
N PHE A 7 10.05 -6.07 7.39
CA PHE A 7 9.65 -5.63 8.74
C PHE A 7 8.42 -4.71 8.76
N LYS A 8 7.98 -4.20 7.60
CA LYS A 8 6.82 -3.32 7.49
C LYS A 8 5.53 -3.99 7.97
N ASP A 9 5.49 -5.31 7.91
CA ASP A 9 4.38 -6.13 8.43
C ASP A 9 4.07 -5.84 9.91
N ARG A 10 5.10 -5.56 10.71
CA ARG A 10 4.94 -5.26 12.14
C ARG A 10 4.15 -3.97 12.39
N GLY A 11 4.38 -2.95 11.56
CA GLY A 11 3.62 -1.70 11.64
C GLY A 11 2.26 -1.83 10.95
N MET A 12 2.23 -2.52 9.81
CA MET A 12 1.04 -2.60 8.98
C MET A 12 -0.09 -3.39 9.63
N VAL A 13 0.24 -4.46 10.37
CA VAL A 13 -0.78 -5.21 11.13
C VAL A 13 -1.53 -4.31 12.11
N MET A 14 -0.82 -3.44 12.82
CA MET A 14 -1.41 -2.48 13.76
C MET A 14 -2.19 -1.38 13.03
N ALA A 15 -1.59 -0.78 12.00
CA ALA A 15 -2.21 0.30 11.25
C ALA A 15 -3.56 -0.14 10.63
N VAL A 16 -3.60 -1.32 10.02
CA VAL A 16 -4.82 -1.85 9.41
C VAL A 16 -5.84 -2.29 10.45
N ALA A 17 -5.41 -2.91 11.56
CA ALA A 17 -6.30 -3.27 12.64
C ALA A 17 -7.01 -2.04 13.23
N LYS A 18 -6.25 -0.98 13.53
CA LYS A 18 -6.80 0.28 14.05
C LYS A 18 -7.68 0.99 13.03
N ALA A 19 -7.27 1.06 11.76
CA ALA A 19 -8.10 1.66 10.71
C ALA A 19 -9.47 0.96 10.60
N LYS A 20 -9.49 -0.38 10.67
CA LYS A 20 -10.74 -1.15 10.66
C LYS A 20 -11.58 -0.93 11.93
N GLU A 21 -10.95 -0.90 13.09
CA GLU A 21 -11.61 -0.59 14.37
C GLU A 21 -12.28 0.79 14.35
N GLU A 22 -11.62 1.78 13.74
CA GLU A 22 -12.14 3.15 13.56
C GLU A 22 -13.18 3.26 12.44
N GLY A 23 -13.57 2.16 11.79
CA GLY A 23 -14.60 2.11 10.76
C GLY A 23 -14.15 2.48 9.35
N SER A 24 -12.84 2.60 9.10
CA SER A 24 -12.32 2.83 7.75
C SER A 24 -12.62 1.64 6.83
N THR A 25 -12.92 1.94 5.56
CA THR A 25 -13.19 0.92 4.52
C THR A 25 -12.06 0.78 3.51
N ALA A 26 -11.10 1.70 3.56
CA ALA A 26 -9.95 1.75 2.67
C ALA A 26 -8.71 2.27 3.41
N ILE A 27 -7.53 1.87 2.93
CA ILE A 27 -6.25 2.46 3.30
C ILE A 27 -5.54 2.97 2.04
N ILE A 28 -4.69 3.97 2.22
CA ILE A 28 -3.88 4.55 1.16
C ILE A 28 -2.43 4.64 1.57
N CYS A 29 -1.51 4.37 0.65
CA CYS A 29 -0.10 4.65 0.85
C CYS A 29 0.55 5.08 -0.46
N ALA A 30 1.65 5.81 -0.37
CA ALA A 30 2.52 6.01 -1.50
C ALA A 30 3.81 5.25 -1.27
N SER A 31 3.97 4.17 -2.02
CA SER A 31 5.16 3.35 -1.96
C SER A 31 5.21 2.44 -3.16
N THR A 32 6.41 2.22 -3.66
CA THR A 32 6.66 1.37 -4.82
C THR A 32 7.24 0.03 -4.41
N GLY A 33 7.12 -0.39 -3.14
CA GLY A 33 7.83 -1.56 -2.60
C GLY A 33 7.24 -2.10 -1.30
N ASN A 34 8.10 -2.46 -0.33
CA ASN A 34 7.70 -3.23 0.86
C ASN A 34 6.50 -2.66 1.64
N THR A 35 6.34 -1.34 1.72
CA THR A 35 5.18 -0.73 2.41
C THR A 35 3.88 -1.00 1.65
N SER A 36 3.85 -0.86 0.32
CA SER A 36 2.64 -1.13 -0.46
C SER A 36 2.32 -2.62 -0.54
N ALA A 37 3.32 -3.49 -0.56
CA ALA A 37 3.12 -4.94 -0.44
C ALA A 37 2.47 -5.32 0.89
N ALA A 38 3.00 -4.81 2.01
CA ALA A 38 2.41 -5.02 3.34
C ALA A 38 0.99 -4.44 3.41
N ALA A 39 0.79 -3.19 2.98
CA ALA A 39 -0.51 -2.52 3.00
C ALA A 39 -1.57 -3.34 2.24
N ALA A 40 -1.24 -3.77 1.02
CA ALA A 40 -2.15 -4.56 0.19
C ALA A 40 -2.50 -5.90 0.85
N ALA A 41 -1.50 -6.62 1.38
CA ALA A 41 -1.73 -7.90 2.04
C ALA A 41 -2.65 -7.80 3.26
N TYR A 42 -2.38 -6.83 4.15
CA TYR A 42 -3.18 -6.65 5.36
C TYR A 42 -4.56 -6.07 5.06
N ALA A 43 -4.70 -5.16 4.09
CA ALA A 43 -6.00 -4.66 3.65
C ALA A 43 -6.86 -5.79 3.07
N ALA A 44 -6.29 -6.62 2.19
CA ALA A 44 -6.98 -7.79 1.63
C ALA A 44 -7.44 -8.73 2.73
N ARG A 45 -6.57 -9.00 3.72
CA ARG A 45 -6.94 -9.82 4.89
C ARG A 45 -8.03 -9.20 5.75
N ALA A 46 -8.04 -7.87 5.88
CA ALA A 46 -9.02 -7.13 6.65
C ALA A 46 -10.35 -6.90 5.90
N GLY A 47 -10.43 -7.22 4.61
CA GLY A 47 -11.59 -6.91 3.76
C GLY A 47 -11.71 -5.42 3.44
N MET A 48 -10.59 -4.69 3.41
CA MET A 48 -10.52 -3.26 3.12
C MET A 48 -9.92 -3.04 1.73
N LYS A 49 -10.28 -1.92 1.09
CA LYS A 49 -9.62 -1.49 -0.15
C LYS A 49 -8.20 -0.99 0.14
N CYS A 50 -7.24 -1.31 -0.72
CA CYS A 50 -5.89 -0.74 -0.65
C CYS A 50 -5.62 0.11 -1.88
N ILE A 51 -5.25 1.37 -1.67
CA ILE A 51 -4.89 2.30 -2.74
C ILE A 51 -3.39 2.59 -2.63
N VAL A 52 -2.68 2.49 -3.75
CA VAL A 52 -1.24 2.74 -3.82
C VAL A 52 -0.98 3.85 -4.83
N ILE A 53 -0.47 4.99 -4.36
CA ILE A 53 -0.08 6.11 -5.20
C ILE A 53 1.36 5.94 -5.65
N ILE A 54 1.60 6.12 -6.95
CA ILE A 54 2.93 6.05 -7.55
C ILE A 54 3.20 7.20 -8.53
N PRO A 55 4.43 7.75 -8.61
CA PRO A 55 4.80 8.66 -9.68
C PRO A 55 4.83 7.96 -11.04
N ASN A 56 4.26 8.62 -12.06
CA ASN A 56 4.20 8.14 -13.44
C ASN A 56 5.62 7.97 -14.03
N GLY A 57 5.81 6.93 -14.84
CA GLY A 57 7.04 6.68 -15.61
C GLY A 57 8.31 6.29 -14.83
N LYS A 58 8.29 6.22 -13.49
CA LYS A 58 9.52 6.06 -12.67
C LYS A 58 9.70 4.69 -12.00
N ILE A 59 8.83 3.70 -12.28
CA ILE A 59 8.79 2.46 -11.48
C ILE A 59 8.76 1.21 -12.34
N ALA A 60 9.67 0.28 -12.01
CA ALA A 60 9.64 -1.07 -12.55
C ALA A 60 8.45 -1.86 -11.99
N TYR A 61 7.64 -2.43 -12.88
CA TYR A 61 6.43 -3.19 -12.54
C TYR A 61 6.68 -4.33 -11.55
N GLY A 62 7.86 -4.96 -11.62
CA GLY A 62 8.26 -6.02 -10.69
C GLY A 62 8.28 -5.60 -9.22
N LYS A 63 8.50 -4.31 -8.93
CA LYS A 63 8.46 -3.80 -7.55
C LYS A 63 7.03 -3.69 -7.00
N LEU A 64 6.03 -3.59 -7.87
CA LEU A 64 4.62 -3.51 -7.53
C LEU A 64 3.90 -4.86 -7.58
N ALA A 65 4.57 -5.90 -8.10
CA ALA A 65 3.96 -7.21 -8.33
C ALA A 65 3.24 -7.75 -7.09
N GLN A 66 3.86 -7.70 -5.90
CA GLN A 66 3.21 -8.15 -4.67
C GLN A 66 1.94 -7.36 -4.35
N ALA A 67 1.98 -6.02 -4.45
CA ALA A 67 0.82 -5.17 -4.16
C ALA A 67 -0.34 -5.45 -5.13
N VAL A 68 -0.05 -5.62 -6.42
CA VAL A 68 -1.05 -5.98 -7.44
C VAL A 68 -1.63 -7.37 -7.17
N MET A 69 -0.79 -8.36 -6.82
CA MET A 69 -1.23 -9.72 -6.51
C MET A 69 -2.14 -9.78 -5.27
N TYR A 70 -1.94 -8.89 -4.30
CA TYR A 70 -2.83 -8.73 -3.15
C TYR A 70 -4.08 -7.87 -3.44
N GLY A 71 -4.26 -7.38 -4.67
CA GLY A 71 -5.46 -6.64 -5.08
C GLY A 71 -5.42 -5.14 -4.79
N ALA A 72 -4.23 -4.53 -4.68
CA ALA A 72 -4.13 -3.08 -4.54
C ALA A 72 -4.55 -2.34 -5.82
N HIS A 73 -5.27 -1.24 -5.63
CA HIS A 73 -5.60 -0.28 -6.69
C HIS A 73 -4.43 0.69 -6.85
N ILE A 74 -3.71 0.57 -7.96
CA ILE A 74 -2.55 1.42 -8.26
C ILE A 74 -3.02 2.68 -8.98
N ILE A 75 -2.69 3.86 -8.44
CA ILE A 75 -2.96 5.16 -9.05
C ILE A 75 -1.62 5.80 -9.41
N SER A 76 -1.38 6.01 -10.70
CA SER A 76 -0.23 6.78 -11.19
C SER A 76 -0.57 8.26 -11.26
N ILE A 77 0.31 9.11 -10.74
CA ILE A 77 0.18 10.57 -10.78
C ILE A 77 1.35 11.20 -11.53
N ASP A 78 1.08 12.31 -12.23
CA ASP A 78 2.13 13.09 -12.88
C ASP A 78 2.84 13.95 -11.84
N GLY A 79 4.12 13.64 -11.55
CA GLY A 79 4.90 14.35 -10.53
C GLY A 79 5.71 13.43 -9.62
N ASN A 80 6.07 13.91 -8.42
CA ASN A 80 6.72 13.12 -7.37
C ASN A 80 5.79 12.96 -6.15
N PHE A 81 6.16 12.10 -5.21
CA PHE A 81 5.34 11.79 -4.03
C PHE A 81 5.05 13.03 -3.17
N ASP A 82 6.04 13.91 -2.99
CA ASP A 82 5.88 15.10 -2.16
C ASP A 82 4.82 16.06 -2.73
N HIS A 83 4.75 16.17 -4.06
CA HIS A 83 3.72 16.94 -4.74
C HIS A 83 2.31 16.32 -4.56
N ALA A 84 2.23 15.00 -4.51
CA ALA A 84 0.99 14.27 -4.26
C ALA A 84 0.43 14.47 -2.85
N LEU A 85 1.33 14.56 -1.87
CA LEU A 85 0.99 14.67 -0.46
C LEU A 85 0.59 16.10 -0.06
N GLN A 86 0.97 17.09 -0.88
CA GLN A 86 0.67 18.52 -0.66
C GLN A 86 -0.68 18.97 -1.26
N MET A 87 -1.31 18.15 -2.10
CA MET A 87 -2.65 18.40 -2.67
C MET A 87 -3.74 17.77 -1.81
#